data_AF-A0A352LSP3-F1
#
_entry.id   AF-A0A352LSP3-F1
#
_cell.length_a   1.000
_cell.length_b   1.000
_cell.length_c   1.000
_cell.angle_alpha   90.00
_cell.angle_beta   90.00
_cell.angle_gamma   90.00
#
_symmetry.space_group_name_H-M   'P 1'
#
loop_
_entity.id
_entity.type
_entity.pdbx_description
1 polymer ?
#
loop_
_entity_poly.entity_id
_entity_poly.type
_entity_poly.pdbx_seq_one_letter_code
_entity_poly.pdbx_strand_id
1 'polypeptide(L)'
;MVRAALESFNDKILNYRKLGLYHEEKLYCMGILKGIDMYTNSSQSEFKDWATDSPGIFFDDILDDWKKSCKTPRYINEMDEFLSSQKQLEKLKFKFHKDF
;
A
#
# COMPACT_ATOMS: atom_id res chain seq x y z
N MET A 1 16.32 4.00 9.09
CA MET A 1 16.70 3.27 7.85
C MET A 1 15.49 2.90 6.99
N VAL A 2 14.43 2.27 7.52
CA VAL A 2 13.20 1.95 6.75
C VAL A 2 12.45 3.18 6.26
N ARG A 3 12.25 4.19 7.13
CA ARG A 3 11.58 5.46 6.77
C ARG A 3 12.25 6.16 5.60
N ALA A 4 13.59 6.26 5.58
CA ALA A 4 14.33 6.86 4.48
C ALA A 4 14.19 6.09 3.16
N ALA A 5 14.11 4.76 3.20
CA ALA A 5 13.82 3.96 2.01
C ALA A 5 12.40 4.22 1.49
N LEU A 6 11.44 4.38 2.40
CA LEU A 6 10.04 4.62 2.07
C LEU A 6 9.77 6.06 1.62
N GLU A 7 10.54 7.05 2.08
CA GLU A 7 10.47 8.44 1.62
C GLU A 7 10.74 8.58 0.12
N SER A 8 11.62 7.76 -0.45
CA SER A 8 11.88 7.75 -1.91
C SER A 8 10.63 7.41 -2.74
N PHE A 9 9.68 6.67 -2.17
CA PHE A 9 8.42 6.37 -2.81
C PHE A 9 7.50 7.60 -2.87
N ASN A 10 7.51 8.43 -1.83
CA ASN A 10 6.75 9.68 -1.79
C ASN A 10 7.24 10.66 -2.87
N ASP A 11 8.56 10.74 -3.08
CA ASP A 11 9.13 11.58 -4.15
C ASP A 11 8.65 11.16 -5.53
N LYS A 12 8.54 9.84 -5.78
CA LYS A 12 8.01 9.32 -7.05
C LYS A 12 6.52 9.60 -7.23
N ILE A 13 5.69 9.41 -6.18
CA ILE A 13 4.27 9.80 -6.21
C ILE A 13 4.15 11.29 -6.55
N LEU A 14 4.93 12.14 -5.88
CA LEU A 14 4.93 13.57 -6.12
C LEU A 14 5.36 13.92 -7.54
N ASN A 15 6.34 13.22 -8.11
CA ASN A 15 6.79 13.44 -9.48
C ASN A 15 5.70 13.08 -10.50
N TYR A 16 5.02 11.94 -10.37
CA TYR A 16 3.89 11.61 -11.24
C TYR A 16 2.80 12.68 -11.17
N ARG A 17 2.49 13.15 -9.96
CA ARG A 17 1.52 14.23 -9.74
C ARG A 17 1.91 15.53 -10.42
N LYS A 18 3.17 15.97 -10.27
CA LYS A 18 3.71 17.18 -10.91
C LYS A 18 3.63 17.12 -12.44
N LEU A 19 3.72 15.93 -13.01
CA LEU A 19 3.61 15.69 -14.45
C LEU A 19 2.16 15.50 -14.93
N GLY A 20 1.17 15.52 -14.02
CA GLY A 20 -0.24 15.27 -14.37
C GLY A 20 -0.55 13.81 -14.71
N LEU A 21 0.36 12.88 -14.39
CA LEU A 21 0.25 11.44 -14.66
C LEU A 21 -0.53 10.74 -13.53
N TYR A 22 -1.79 11.15 -13.35
CA TYR A 22 -2.61 10.73 -12.20
C TYR A 22 -2.98 9.24 -12.23
N HIS A 23 -3.05 8.63 -13.41
CA HIS A 23 -3.31 7.19 -13.54
C HIS A 23 -2.10 6.39 -13.06
N GLU A 24 -0.90 6.76 -13.50
CA GLU A 24 0.37 6.16 -13.10
C GLU A 24 0.63 6.39 -11.62
N GLU A 25 0.35 7.59 -11.11
CA GLU A 25 0.42 7.91 -9.68
C GLU A 25 -0.43 6.93 -8.85
N LYS A 26 -1.70 6.73 -9.24
CA LYS A 26 -2.61 5.79 -8.57
C LYS A 26 -2.06 4.37 -8.60
N LEU A 27 -1.63 3.89 -9.78
CA LEU A 27 -1.07 2.53 -9.92
C LEU A 27 0.20 2.35 -9.08
N TYR A 28 1.04 3.38 -9.01
CA TYR A 28 2.25 3.36 -8.20
C TYR A 28 1.92 3.26 -6.71
N CYS A 29 0.97 4.06 -6.24
CA CYS A 29 0.46 4.01 -4.86
C CYS A 29 -0.11 2.61 -4.52
N MET A 30 -0.96 2.04 -5.39
CA MET A 30 -1.48 0.68 -5.22
C MET A 30 -0.36 -0.37 -5.10
N GLY A 31 0.70 -0.24 -5.91
CA GLY A 31 1.85 -1.13 -5.87
C GLY A 31 2.61 -1.07 -4.54
N ILE A 32 2.83 0.13 -3.99
CA ILE A 32 3.47 0.32 -2.69
C ILE A 32 2.65 -0.31 -1.58
N LEU A 33 1.35 0.00 -1.52
CA LEU A 33 0.43 -0.53 -0.52
C LEU A 33 0.40 -2.06 -0.55
N LYS A 34 0.34 -2.65 -1.75
CA LYS A 34 0.42 -4.11 -1.92
C LYS A 34 1.73 -4.70 -1.40
N GLY A 35 2.86 -4.05 -1.68
CA GLY A 35 4.17 -4.51 -1.23
C GLY A 35 4.28 -4.50 0.29
N ILE A 36 3.80 -3.43 0.94
CA ILE A 36 3.78 -3.30 2.40
C ILE A 36 2.89 -4.37 3.03
N ASP A 37 1.71 -4.60 2.48
CA ASP A 37 0.76 -5.63 2.94
C ASP A 37 1.37 -7.04 2.81
N MET A 38 1.93 -7.37 1.64
CA MET A 38 2.61 -8.64 1.40
C MET A 38 3.79 -8.86 2.36
N TYR A 39 4.60 -7.83 2.61
CA TYR A 39 5.70 -7.90 3.57
C TYR A 39 5.18 -8.17 4.98
N THR A 40 4.15 -7.45 5.41
CA THR A 40 3.56 -7.59 6.75
C THR A 40 2.98 -8.98 6.95
N ASN A 41 2.28 -9.53 5.96
CA ASN A 41 1.55 -10.79 6.10
C ASN A 41 2.37 -12.04 5.77
N SER A 42 3.35 -11.95 4.86
CA SER A 42 4.05 -13.13 4.32
C SER A 42 5.56 -13.17 4.59
N SER A 43 6.16 -12.10 5.13
CA SER A 43 7.59 -12.11 5.43
C SER A 43 7.89 -12.99 6.65
N GLN A 44 8.86 -13.90 6.49
CA GLN A 44 9.49 -14.67 7.58
C GLN A 44 10.81 -14.05 8.05
N SER A 45 11.10 -12.81 7.61
CA SER A 45 12.33 -12.11 8.00
C SER A 45 12.26 -11.70 9.46
N GLU A 46 13.36 -11.90 10.20
CA GLU A 46 13.57 -11.36 11.56
C GLU A 46 13.36 -9.84 11.63
N PHE A 47 13.51 -9.17 10.49
CA PHE A 47 13.27 -7.74 10.33
C PHE A 47 11.80 -7.33 10.57
N LYS A 48 10.86 -8.28 10.48
CA LYS A 48 9.45 -8.08 10.84
C LYS A 48 9.27 -7.89 12.35
N ASP A 49 10.04 -8.61 13.16
CA ASP A 49 9.94 -8.59 14.62
C ASP A 49 10.64 -7.37 15.23
N TRP A 50 11.53 -6.71 14.47
CA TRP A 50 12.25 -5.51 14.91
C TRP A 50 11.52 -4.20 14.58
N ALA A 51 10.50 -4.24 13.72
CA ALA A 51 9.78 -3.07 13.26
C ALA A 51 8.27 -3.33 13.15
N THR A 52 7.69 -3.97 14.17
CA THR A 52 6.28 -4.41 14.20
C THR A 52 5.26 -3.31 13.92
N ASP A 53 5.54 -2.06 14.32
CA ASP A 53 4.61 -0.94 14.15
C ASP A 53 4.84 -0.12 12.88
N SER A 54 6.00 -0.28 12.21
CA SER A 54 6.39 0.60 11.11
C SER A 54 5.62 0.36 9.80
N PRO A 55 5.37 -0.88 9.34
CA PRO A 55 4.71 -1.11 8.05
C PRO A 55 3.27 -0.60 7.99
N GLY A 56 2.48 -0.83 9.04
CA GLY A 56 1.09 -0.38 9.10
C GLY A 56 0.95 1.14 9.11
N ILE A 57 1.75 1.83 9.92
CA ILE A 57 1.76 3.30 9.95
C ILE A 57 2.15 3.87 8.58
N PHE A 58 3.14 3.29 7.91
CA PHE A 58 3.53 3.73 6.56
C PHE A 58 2.45 3.48 5.51
N PHE A 59 1.72 2.38 5.62
CA PHE A 59 0.59 2.10 4.74
C PHE A 59 -0.47 3.19 4.89
N ASP A 60 -0.85 3.49 6.13
CA ASP A 60 -1.88 4.48 6.44
C ASP A 60 -1.46 5.90 6.00
N ASP A 61 -0.22 6.31 6.32
CA ASP A 61 0.33 7.62 5.92
C ASP A 61 0.28 7.82 4.40
N ILE A 62 0.77 6.84 3.62
CA ILE A 62 0.80 6.93 2.15
C ILE A 62 -0.61 6.98 1.57
N LEU A 63 -1.51 6.13 2.07
CA LEU A 63 -2.90 6.09 1.58
C LEU A 63 -3.63 7.40 1.88
N ASP A 64 -3.49 7.93 3.10
CA ASP A 64 -4.16 9.15 3.53
C ASP A 64 -3.62 10.37 2.77
N ASP A 65 -2.30 10.51 2.66
CA ASP A 65 -1.68 11.60 1.90
C ASP A 65 -2.06 11.55 0.41
N TRP A 66 -2.08 10.37 -0.20
CA TRP A 66 -2.53 10.21 -1.58
C TRP A 66 -4.02 10.55 -1.73
N LYS A 67 -4.90 10.09 -0.83
CA LYS A 67 -6.34 10.40 -0.88
C LYS A 67 -6.62 11.89 -0.71
N LYS A 68 -5.98 12.56 0.25
CA LYS A 68 -6.13 14.01 0.48
C LYS A 68 -5.73 14.85 -0.72
N SER A 69 -4.76 14.37 -1.49
CA SER A 69 -4.21 15.08 -2.64
C SER A 69 -4.84 14.69 -3.98
N CYS A 70 -5.53 13.56 -4.03
CA CYS A 70 -6.21 13.09 -5.23
C CYS A 70 -7.45 13.93 -5.54
N LYS A 71 -7.47 14.55 -6.73
CA LYS A 71 -8.58 15.40 -7.18
C LYS A 71 -9.61 14.65 -8.03
N THR A 72 -9.41 13.36 -8.26
CA THR A 72 -10.23 12.55 -9.18
C THR A 72 -11.00 11.49 -8.40
N PRO A 73 -12.30 11.71 -8.12
CA PRO A 73 -13.11 10.78 -7.30
C PRO A 73 -13.13 9.35 -7.83
N ARG A 74 -13.10 9.17 -9.17
CA ARG A 74 -13.02 7.86 -9.79
C ARG A 74 -11.79 7.06 -9.31
N TYR A 75 -10.63 7.70 -9.17
CA TYR A 75 -9.42 7.00 -8.72
C TYR A 75 -9.48 6.65 -7.23
N ILE A 76 -10.16 7.44 -6.41
CA ILE A 76 -10.42 7.11 -5.01
C ILE A 76 -11.27 5.83 -4.93
N ASN A 77 -12.34 5.74 -5.72
CA ASN A 77 -13.18 4.54 -5.78
C ASN A 77 -12.39 3.32 -6.25
N GLU A 78 -11.59 3.44 -7.32
CA GLU A 78 -10.75 2.35 -7.82
C GLU A 78 -9.72 1.89 -6.75
N MET A 79 -9.20 2.80 -5.93
CA MET A 79 -8.34 2.46 -4.79
C MET A 79 -9.11 1.69 -3.70
N ASP A 80 -10.31 2.14 -3.34
CA ASP A 80 -11.12 1.47 -2.32
C ASP A 80 -11.57 0.07 -2.76
N GLU A 81 -11.93 -0.10 -4.03
CA GLU A 81 -12.21 -1.40 -4.64
C GLU A 81 -10.99 -2.32 -4.58
N PHE A 82 -9.80 -1.79 -4.94
CA PHE A 82 -8.55 -2.53 -4.86
C PHE A 82 -8.27 -3.01 -3.43
N LEU A 83 -8.33 -2.12 -2.43
CA LEU A 83 -8.09 -2.46 -1.03
C LEU A 83 -9.10 -3.49 -0.49
N SER A 84 -10.36 -3.36 -0.90
CA SER A 84 -11.42 -4.31 -0.56
C SER A 84 -11.16 -5.70 -1.16
N SER A 85 -10.63 -5.75 -2.39
CA SER A 85 -10.26 -7.01 -3.04
C SER A 85 -9.08 -7.72 -2.34
N GLN A 86 -8.07 -6.97 -1.88
CA GLN A 86 -6.94 -7.54 -1.13
C GLN A 86 -7.42 -8.19 0.17
N LYS A 87 -8.25 -7.50 0.97
CA LYS A 87 -8.84 -8.04 2.21
C LYS A 87 -9.68 -9.30 1.99
N GLN A 88 -10.38 -9.40 0.86
CA GLN A 88 -11.16 -10.60 0.51
C GLN A 88 -10.24 -11.79 0.18
N LEU A 89 -9.15 -11.54 -0.57
CA LEU A 89 -8.17 -12.56 -0.91
C LEU A 89 -7.47 -13.12 0.34
N GLU A 90 -7.16 -12.29 1.33
CA GLU A 90 -6.61 -12.74 2.60
C GLU A 90 -7.57 -13.65 3.36
N LYS A 91 -8.84 -13.26 3.48
CA LYS A 91 -9.88 -14.08 4.12
C LYS A 91 -10.02 -15.45 3.45
N LEU A 92 -9.95 -15.49 2.11
CA LEU A 92 -9.97 -16.74 1.34
C LEU A 92 -8.73 -17.60 1.65
N LYS A 93 -7.52 -17.02 1.64
CA LYS A 93 -6.29 -17.75 2.00
C LYS A 93 -6.39 -18.36 3.40
N PHE A 94 -6.87 -17.62 4.39
CA PHE A 94 -7.07 -18.13 5.75
C PHE A 94 -8.13 -19.25 5.83
N LYS A 95 -9.19 -19.17 5.01
CA LYS A 95 -10.21 -20.23 4.95
C LYS A 95 -9.61 -21.54 4.45
N PHE A 96 -8.88 -21.52 3.33
CA PHE A 96 -8.31 -22.72 2.72
C PHE A 96 -7.10 -23.29 3.47
N HIS A 97 -6.40 -22.50 4.29
CA HIS A 97 -5.28 -22.99 5.11
C HIS A 97 -5.70 -23.65 6.43
N LYS A 98 -6.99 -23.57 6.80
CA LYS A 98 -7.57 -24.26 7.97
C LYS A 98 -8.17 -25.63 7.64
N ASP A 99 -8.23 -25.99 6.36
CA ASP A 99 -8.89 -27.21 5.88
C ASP A 99 -7.91 -28.40 5.66
N PHE A 100 -6.67 -28.32 6.19
CA PHE A 100 -5.67 -29.39 6.19
C PHE A 100 -5.06 -29.59 7.59
#